data_AF-A0A816CWE5-F1
#
_entry.id   AF-A0A816CWE5-F1
#
_cell.length_a   1.000
_cell.length_b   1.000
_cell.length_c   1.000
_cell.angle_alpha   90.00
_cell.angle_beta   90.00
_cell.angle_gamma   90.00
#
_symmetry.space_group_name_H-M   'P 1'
#
loop_
_entity.id
_entity.type
_entity.pdbx_description
1 polymer ?
#
loop_
_entity_poly.entity_id
_entity_poly.type
_entity_poly.pdbx_seq_one_letter_code
_entity_poly.pdbx_strand_id
1 'polypeptide(L)'
;DLVCPSLGSAAPFAVIAGSKVSNAGLSYITGNLAMSPSIALTGFSIIPGIVGYIYGKNELGTPTALQAQKDVTIAFNECANAPVTKQMTGMEMAGLTLSPGVYKWDAAASLSLPLGILTLNGSGVYIFQIGSALSTSFGSRIILINGATPGCVFWQVGSSATLGSQ
;
A
#
# COMPACT_ATOMS: atom_id res chain seq x y z
N ASP A 1 1.20 -17.23 16.18
CA ASP A 1 0.28 -16.42 15.37
C ASP A 1 0.99 -15.22 14.80
N LEU A 2 0.70 -14.87 13.54
CA LEU A 2 1.29 -13.69 12.89
C LEU A 2 0.69 -12.43 13.53
N VAL A 3 1.55 -11.54 14.02
CA VAL A 3 1.13 -10.25 14.59
C VAL A 3 1.10 -9.22 13.47
N CYS A 4 0.11 -8.34 13.50
CA CYS A 4 -0.04 -7.26 12.53
C CYS A 4 1.14 -6.28 12.66
N PRO A 5 1.96 -6.08 11.60
CA PRO A 5 3.09 -5.16 11.65
C PRO A 5 2.70 -3.75 12.13
N SER A 6 3.52 -3.17 13.00
CA SER A 6 3.25 -1.83 13.53
C SER A 6 3.66 -0.75 12.54
N LEU A 7 2.77 0.21 12.29
CA LEU A 7 3.09 1.40 11.49
C LEU A 7 3.69 2.53 12.32
N GLY A 8 3.74 2.42 13.66
CA GLY A 8 4.25 3.49 14.52
C GLY A 8 3.60 4.85 14.22
N SER A 9 4.43 5.89 14.07
CA SER A 9 3.98 7.25 13.72
C SER A 9 3.46 7.39 12.28
N ALA A 10 3.61 6.38 11.43
CA ALA A 10 3.04 6.37 10.08
C ALA A 10 1.53 6.09 10.07
N ALA A 11 0.99 5.49 11.14
CA ALA A 11 -0.41 5.05 11.22
C ALA A 11 -1.49 6.11 10.85
N PRO A 12 -1.38 7.41 11.21
CA PRO A 12 -2.41 8.40 10.88
C PRO A 12 -2.29 8.99 9.46
N PHE A 13 -1.31 8.56 8.65
CA PHE A 13 -1.07 9.10 7.31
C PHE A 13 -1.66 8.19 6.24
N ALA A 14 -2.44 8.78 5.33
CA ALA A 14 -2.92 8.11 4.13
C ALA A 14 -1.83 8.01 3.05
N VAL A 15 -0.92 9.01 3.00
CA VAL A 15 0.20 9.06 2.06
C VAL A 15 1.46 9.51 2.78
N ILE A 16 2.55 8.76 2.60
CA ILE A 16 3.90 9.14 3.01
C ILE A 16 4.80 9.02 1.79
N ALA A 17 5.63 10.03 1.51
CA ALA A 17 6.54 10.01 0.36
C ALA A 17 7.91 10.63 0.65
N GLY A 18 8.94 10.08 0.00
CA GLY A 18 10.32 10.56 0.15
C GLY A 18 10.75 11.63 -0.85
N SER A 19 10.23 11.56 -2.08
CA SER A 19 10.76 12.32 -3.22
C SER A 19 9.78 13.32 -3.81
N LYS A 20 8.58 12.87 -4.20
CA LYS A 20 7.54 13.72 -4.82
C LYS A 20 6.17 13.08 -4.64
N VAL A 21 5.15 13.92 -4.45
CA VAL A 21 3.76 13.53 -4.67
C VAL A 21 3.18 14.44 -5.76
N SER A 22 2.65 13.84 -6.82
CA SER A 22 2.00 14.56 -7.91
C SER A 22 0.60 14.04 -8.13
N ASN A 23 -0.34 14.97 -8.27
CA ASN A 23 -1.70 14.68 -8.69
C ASN A 23 -2.00 15.35 -10.03
N ALA A 24 -2.79 14.68 -10.86
CA ALA A 24 -3.38 15.22 -12.07
C ALA A 24 -4.89 15.01 -12.02
N GLY A 25 -5.67 16.06 -12.30
CA GLY A 25 -7.13 15.98 -12.23
C GLY A 25 -7.68 15.96 -10.81
N LEU A 26 -8.91 15.46 -10.67
CA LEU A 26 -9.63 15.40 -9.40
C LEU A 26 -9.26 14.13 -8.64
N SER A 27 -8.71 14.32 -7.44
CA SER A 27 -8.45 13.24 -6.48
C SER A 27 -8.74 13.74 -5.07
N TYR A 28 -9.14 12.83 -4.20
CA TYR A 28 -9.38 13.13 -2.79
C TYR A 28 -8.57 12.17 -1.92
N ILE A 29 -7.72 12.72 -1.07
CA ILE A 29 -7.04 11.98 0.00
C ILE A 29 -7.83 12.21 1.28
N THR A 30 -8.27 11.14 1.95
CA THR A 30 -8.86 11.21 3.29
C THR A 30 -7.84 10.70 4.28
N GLY A 31 -7.35 11.57 5.17
CA GLY A 31 -6.21 11.30 6.06
C GLY A 31 -5.04 12.25 5.81
N ASN A 32 -4.04 12.19 6.68
CA ASN A 32 -2.89 13.09 6.60
C ASN A 32 -1.93 12.68 5.48
N LEU A 33 -1.17 13.64 4.96
CA LEU A 33 -0.07 13.43 4.03
C LEU A 33 1.24 13.88 4.67
N ALA A 34 2.28 13.05 4.60
CA ALA A 34 3.62 13.40 5.06
C ALA A 34 4.66 13.29 3.94
N MET A 35 5.61 14.23 3.92
CA MET A 35 6.77 14.16 3.02
C MET A 35 8.06 14.55 3.72
N SER A 36 9.10 13.73 3.56
CA SER A 36 10.46 14.00 4.05
C SER A 36 11.47 13.05 3.36
N PRO A 37 12.68 13.49 2.97
CA PRO A 37 13.23 14.85 3.16
C PRO A 37 12.73 15.86 2.12
N SER A 38 12.16 15.41 1.00
CA SER A 38 11.57 16.32 0.01
C SER A 38 10.23 16.89 0.48
N ILE A 39 9.85 18.03 -0.11
CA ILE A 39 8.54 18.67 0.07
C ILE A 39 7.84 18.93 -1.27
N ALA A 40 8.25 18.25 -2.35
CA ALA A 40 7.74 18.46 -3.69
C ALA A 40 6.31 17.89 -3.87
N LEU A 41 5.30 18.66 -3.43
CA LEU A 41 3.88 18.37 -3.59
C LEU A 41 3.29 19.21 -4.74
N THR A 42 2.69 18.57 -5.74
CA THR A 42 2.13 19.26 -6.92
C THR A 42 0.74 18.75 -7.28
N GLY A 43 -0.12 19.63 -7.81
CA GLY A 43 -1.44 19.24 -8.31
C GLY A 43 -2.52 19.12 -7.23
N PHE A 44 -2.30 19.72 -6.06
CA PHE A 44 -3.26 19.82 -4.97
C PHE A 44 -3.67 21.28 -4.73
N SER A 45 -4.94 21.49 -4.38
CA SER A 45 -5.55 22.77 -4.06
C SER A 45 -5.98 22.80 -2.59
N ILE A 46 -6.07 23.99 -2.03
CA ILE A 46 -6.70 24.23 -0.71
C ILE A 46 -8.24 24.34 -0.79
N ILE A 47 -8.80 24.31 -2.00
CA ILE A 47 -10.25 24.30 -2.26
C ILE A 47 -10.62 22.94 -2.89
N PRO A 48 -11.56 22.19 -2.30
CA PRO A 48 -12.06 20.94 -2.89
C PRO A 48 -12.68 21.15 -4.27
N GLY A 49 -12.56 20.15 -5.16
CA GLY A 49 -13.27 20.12 -6.44
C GLY A 49 -12.61 20.86 -7.60
N ILE A 50 -11.42 21.46 -7.42
CA ILE A 50 -10.64 22.10 -8.51
C ILE A 50 -9.64 21.10 -9.13
N VAL A 51 -8.79 20.52 -8.28
CA VAL A 51 -7.80 19.47 -8.61
C VAL A 51 -7.74 18.52 -7.40
N GLY A 52 -6.57 17.94 -7.10
CA GLY A 52 -6.37 17.13 -5.91
C GLY A 52 -6.69 17.90 -4.63
N TYR A 53 -7.30 17.22 -3.65
CA TYR A 53 -7.57 17.80 -2.33
C TYR A 53 -7.27 16.79 -1.22
N ILE A 54 -6.81 17.30 -0.08
CA ILE A 54 -6.40 16.48 1.08
C ILE A 54 -7.30 16.85 2.26
N TYR A 55 -8.18 15.93 2.66
CA TYR A 55 -8.96 15.99 3.89
C TYR A 55 -8.10 15.52 5.06
N GLY A 56 -7.09 16.31 5.43
CA GLY A 56 -6.14 16.01 6.49
C GLY A 56 -5.04 17.05 6.61
N LYS A 57 -4.08 16.82 7.50
CA LYS A 57 -2.88 17.66 7.63
C LYS A 57 -1.86 17.34 6.56
N ASN A 58 -1.16 18.37 6.09
CA ASN A 58 0.02 18.25 5.24
C ASN A 58 1.28 18.50 6.08
N GLU A 59 1.97 17.42 6.42
CA GLU A 59 3.22 17.42 7.18
C GLU A 59 4.40 17.38 6.19
N LEU A 60 4.83 18.54 5.70
CA LEU A 60 5.91 18.66 4.71
C LEU A 60 7.22 19.08 5.36
N GLY A 61 8.23 18.21 5.36
CA GLY A 61 9.55 18.48 5.94
C GLY A 61 9.56 18.59 7.48
N THR A 62 8.48 18.19 8.14
CA THR A 62 8.34 18.31 9.60
C THR A 62 9.06 17.17 10.33
N PRO A 63 9.39 17.33 11.64
CA PRO A 63 9.92 16.23 12.45
C PRO A 63 8.98 15.01 12.48
N THR A 64 7.67 15.25 12.48
CA THR A 64 6.66 14.17 12.40
C THR A 64 6.77 13.43 11.08
N ALA A 65 6.88 14.13 9.94
CA ALA A 65 7.06 13.49 8.63
C ALA A 65 8.37 12.69 8.55
N LEU A 66 9.46 13.20 9.14
CA LEU A 66 10.72 12.48 9.23
C LEU A 66 10.61 11.20 10.07
N GLN A 67 9.92 11.25 11.20
CA GLN A 67 9.71 10.06 12.03
C GLN A 67 8.81 9.03 11.34
N ALA A 68 7.73 9.48 10.69
CA ALA A 68 6.85 8.60 9.92
C ALA A 68 7.60 7.86 8.80
N GLN A 69 8.55 8.52 8.12
CA GLN A 69 9.40 7.86 7.11
C GLN A 69 10.32 6.78 7.69
N LYS A 70 10.89 7.00 8.88
CA LYS A 70 11.68 5.97 9.58
C LYS A 70 10.80 4.79 9.96
N ASP A 71 9.59 5.05 10.45
CA ASP A 71 8.68 4.00 10.87
C ASP A 71 8.14 3.20 9.68
N VAL A 72 7.86 3.83 8.52
CA VAL A 72 7.57 3.12 7.27
C VAL A 72 8.73 2.21 6.87
N THR A 73 9.98 2.67 7.00
CA THR A 73 11.17 1.86 6.69
C THR A 73 11.26 0.63 7.61
N ILE A 74 10.96 0.80 8.90
CA ILE A 74 10.92 -0.31 9.87
C ILE A 74 9.81 -1.29 9.48
N ALA A 75 8.58 -0.82 9.24
CA ALA A 75 7.46 -1.66 8.87
C ALA A 75 7.68 -2.41 7.54
N PHE A 76 8.31 -1.75 6.56
CA PHE A 76 8.71 -2.36 5.29
C PHE A 76 9.68 -3.53 5.52
N ASN A 77 10.71 -3.32 6.35
CA ASN A 77 11.69 -4.35 6.68
C ASN A 77 11.09 -5.48 7.52
N GLU A 78 10.17 -5.18 8.44
CA GLU A 78 9.42 -6.19 9.19
C GLU A 78 8.61 -7.08 8.25
N CYS A 79 7.86 -6.47 7.32
CA CYS A 79 7.11 -7.20 6.29
C CYS A 79 8.02 -8.04 5.39
N ALA A 80 9.17 -7.50 4.97
CA ALA A 80 10.12 -8.20 4.09
C ALA A 80 10.78 -9.42 4.76
N ASN A 81 10.95 -9.38 6.10
CA ASN A 81 11.57 -10.44 6.88
C ASN A 81 10.55 -11.40 7.53
N ALA A 82 9.25 -11.14 7.37
CA ALA A 82 8.21 -12.00 7.92
C ALA A 82 8.35 -13.44 7.38
N PRO A 83 8.22 -14.48 8.23
CA PRO A 83 8.34 -15.88 7.80
C PRO A 83 7.31 -16.24 6.73
N VAL A 84 7.79 -16.70 5.58
CA VAL A 84 6.95 -17.01 4.43
C VAL A 84 6.07 -18.22 4.73
N THR A 85 4.75 -18.04 4.59
CA THR A 85 3.78 -19.14 4.65
C THR A 85 3.72 -19.89 3.33
N LYS A 86 3.78 -19.19 2.20
CA LYS A 86 3.72 -19.81 0.87
C LYS A 86 4.52 -19.04 -0.17
N GLN A 87 5.34 -19.78 -0.92
CA GLN A 87 6.00 -19.28 -2.12
C GLN A 87 5.02 -19.24 -3.29
N MET A 88 5.01 -18.13 -4.00
CA MET A 88 4.07 -17.81 -5.06
C MET A 88 4.73 -17.36 -6.37
N THR A 89 6.07 -17.35 -6.43
CA THR A 89 6.85 -16.99 -7.62
C THR A 89 6.31 -17.70 -8.88
N GLY A 90 5.95 -16.91 -9.90
CA GLY A 90 5.39 -17.40 -11.17
C GLY A 90 3.86 -17.58 -11.19
N MET A 91 3.16 -17.39 -10.07
CA MET A 91 1.69 -17.45 -10.02
C MET A 91 1.05 -16.07 -10.17
N GLU A 92 -0.07 -16.04 -10.87
CA GLU A 92 -0.97 -14.88 -10.98
C GLU A 92 -1.81 -14.73 -9.69
N MET A 93 -2.00 -13.50 -9.20
CA MET A 93 -2.82 -13.26 -8.00
C MET A 93 -4.32 -13.35 -8.29
N ALA A 94 -4.72 -13.04 -9.52
CA ALA A 94 -6.11 -13.08 -9.92
C ALA A 94 -6.70 -14.50 -9.83
N GLY A 95 -7.90 -14.59 -9.27
CA GLY A 95 -8.62 -15.84 -9.01
C GLY A 95 -8.26 -16.51 -7.68
N LEU A 96 -7.24 -16.03 -6.97
CA LEU A 96 -6.86 -16.62 -5.68
C LEU A 96 -7.84 -16.23 -4.56
N THR A 97 -8.11 -17.20 -3.69
CA THR A 97 -8.70 -16.97 -2.36
C THR A 97 -7.68 -17.38 -1.32
N LEU A 98 -7.23 -16.43 -0.51
CA LEU A 98 -6.15 -16.60 0.44
C LEU A 98 -6.67 -16.50 1.87
N SER A 99 -6.24 -17.43 2.73
CA SER A 99 -6.36 -17.32 4.19
C SER A 99 -5.28 -16.38 4.74
N PRO A 100 -5.34 -15.97 6.01
CA PRO A 100 -4.25 -15.19 6.62
C PRO A 100 -2.87 -15.88 6.45
N GLY A 101 -1.83 -15.11 6.15
CA GLY A 101 -0.48 -15.63 5.91
C GLY A 101 0.45 -14.65 5.18
N VAL A 102 1.69 -15.11 5.00
CA VAL A 102 2.75 -14.39 4.26
C VAL A 102 2.97 -15.07 2.91
N TYR A 103 2.80 -14.32 1.83
CA TYR A 103 2.85 -14.79 0.45
C TYR A 103 4.00 -14.10 -0.29
N LYS A 104 4.92 -14.88 -0.84
CA LYS A 104 6.15 -14.36 -1.45
C LYS A 104 6.22 -14.60 -2.95
N TRP A 105 6.52 -13.55 -3.70
CA TRP A 105 6.99 -13.60 -5.08
C TRP A 105 8.42 -13.07 -5.10
N ASP A 106 9.38 -13.87 -5.56
CA ASP A 106 10.77 -13.43 -5.71
C ASP A 106 10.94 -12.41 -6.86
N ALA A 107 9.97 -12.39 -7.79
CA ALA A 107 9.95 -11.51 -8.95
C ALA A 107 8.74 -10.55 -8.89
N ALA A 108 8.32 -10.05 -10.06
CA ALA A 108 7.12 -9.25 -10.18
C ALA A 108 5.86 -10.09 -9.87
N ALA A 109 4.80 -9.41 -9.44
CA ALA A 109 3.49 -9.97 -9.26
C ALA A 109 2.43 -9.10 -9.95
N SER A 110 1.33 -9.72 -10.36
CA SER A 110 0.23 -9.03 -11.04
C SER A 110 -1.11 -9.47 -10.49
N LEU A 111 -2.08 -8.54 -10.58
CA LEU A 111 -3.51 -8.77 -10.44
C LEU A 111 -4.21 -8.37 -11.74
N SER A 112 -4.25 -9.31 -12.68
CA SER A 112 -4.62 -9.06 -14.08
C SER A 112 -6.01 -9.60 -14.46
N LEU A 113 -6.60 -9.01 -15.49
CA LEU A 113 -7.81 -9.52 -16.15
C LEU A 113 -7.49 -10.79 -16.98
N PRO A 114 -8.49 -11.66 -17.27
CA PRO A 114 -9.94 -11.48 -17.07
C PRO A 114 -10.44 -11.77 -15.65
N LEU A 115 -9.65 -12.44 -14.81
CA LEU A 115 -10.07 -12.82 -13.46
C LEU A 115 -10.16 -11.60 -12.53
N GLY A 116 -9.14 -10.73 -12.53
CA GLY A 116 -9.12 -9.42 -11.88
C GLY A 116 -9.41 -9.37 -10.38
N ILE A 117 -9.63 -10.50 -9.70
CA ILE A 117 -10.09 -10.53 -8.31
C ILE A 117 -9.12 -11.34 -7.44
N LEU A 118 -8.65 -10.73 -6.36
CA LEU A 118 -7.99 -11.42 -5.25
C LEU A 118 -8.94 -11.40 -4.05
N THR A 119 -9.20 -12.55 -3.43
CA THR A 119 -10.06 -12.65 -2.24
C THR A 119 -9.22 -12.97 -1.01
N LEU A 120 -9.35 -12.15 0.04
CA LEU A 120 -8.76 -12.38 1.36
C LEU A 120 -9.87 -12.87 2.30
N ASN A 121 -9.75 -14.11 2.74
CA ASN A 121 -10.79 -14.83 3.46
C ASN A 121 -10.34 -15.23 4.87
N GLY A 122 -10.90 -14.57 5.88
CA GLY A 122 -10.64 -14.85 7.28
C GLY A 122 -10.00 -13.68 8.02
N SER A 123 -10.30 -13.54 9.31
CA SER A 123 -9.63 -12.58 10.19
C SER A 123 -8.17 -12.97 10.40
N GLY A 124 -7.26 -12.03 10.14
CA GLY A 124 -5.83 -12.21 10.40
C GLY A 124 -4.97 -11.27 9.58
N VAL A 125 -3.68 -11.59 9.53
CA VAL A 125 -2.66 -10.78 8.87
C VAL A 125 -2.36 -11.35 7.49
N TYR A 126 -2.26 -10.46 6.51
CA TYR A 126 -1.87 -10.77 5.14
C TYR A 126 -0.64 -9.95 4.78
N ILE A 127 0.46 -10.60 4.43
CA ILE A 127 1.68 -9.92 3.96
C ILE A 127 2.03 -10.43 2.58
N PHE A 128 2.06 -9.53 1.61
CA PHE A 128 2.52 -9.80 0.24
C PHE A 128 3.95 -9.28 0.10
N GLN A 129 4.91 -10.18 0.01
CA GLN A 129 6.32 -9.87 -0.27
C GLN A 129 6.54 -10.01 -1.77
N ILE A 130 6.88 -8.93 -2.46
CA ILE A 130 7.05 -8.89 -3.92
C ILE A 130 8.45 -8.36 -4.21
N GLY A 131 9.31 -9.20 -4.78
CA GLY A 131 10.73 -8.88 -4.99
C GLY A 131 10.98 -7.76 -6.00
N SER A 132 10.02 -7.50 -6.90
CA SER A 132 10.08 -6.42 -7.88
C SER A 132 8.75 -5.66 -7.96
N ALA A 133 8.22 -5.45 -9.17
CA ALA A 133 7.05 -4.61 -9.40
C ALA A 133 5.74 -5.33 -9.09
N LEU A 134 4.75 -4.56 -8.62
CA LEU A 134 3.34 -4.95 -8.55
C LEU A 134 2.55 -4.20 -9.62
N SER A 135 1.76 -4.92 -10.42
CA SER A 135 0.84 -4.29 -11.38
C SER A 135 -0.59 -4.78 -11.20
N THR A 136 -1.57 -3.90 -11.37
CA THR A 136 -2.98 -4.28 -11.45
C THR A 136 -3.61 -3.79 -12.75
N SER A 137 -4.51 -4.58 -13.32
CA SER A 137 -5.34 -4.13 -14.45
C SER A 137 -6.42 -3.14 -13.99
N PHE A 138 -6.94 -2.35 -14.93
CA PHE A 138 -8.17 -1.55 -14.74
C PHE A 138 -9.30 -2.45 -14.24
N GLY A 139 -10.05 -2.00 -13.23
CA GLY A 139 -11.20 -2.73 -12.70
C GLY A 139 -10.87 -3.95 -11.84
N SER A 140 -9.59 -4.25 -11.60
CA SER A 140 -9.18 -5.28 -10.64
C SER A 140 -9.64 -4.93 -9.21
N ARG A 141 -9.94 -5.95 -8.40
CA ARG A 141 -10.50 -5.81 -7.04
C ARG A 141 -9.79 -6.72 -6.06
N ILE A 142 -9.63 -6.23 -4.83
CA ILE A 142 -9.25 -7.04 -3.68
C ILE A 142 -10.48 -7.09 -2.77
N ILE A 143 -11.02 -8.29 -2.55
CA ILE A 143 -12.25 -8.50 -1.78
C ILE A 143 -11.87 -9.10 -0.43
N LEU A 144 -12.31 -8.44 0.66
CA LEU A 144 -12.09 -8.90 2.02
C LEU A 144 -13.39 -9.51 2.53
N ILE A 145 -13.35 -10.78 2.95
CA ILE A 145 -14.50 -11.53 3.45
C ILE A 145 -14.20 -12.22 4.77
N ASN A 146 -15.26 -12.64 5.47
CA ASN A 146 -15.18 -13.46 6.68
C ASN A 146 -14.23 -12.89 7.77
N GLY A 147 -14.28 -11.58 7.97
CA GLY A 147 -13.52 -10.89 9.03
C GLY A 147 -12.13 -10.40 8.62
N ALA A 148 -11.71 -10.55 7.36
CA ALA A 148 -10.52 -9.86 6.88
C ALA A 148 -10.71 -8.34 6.97
N THR A 149 -9.71 -7.62 7.49
CA THR A 149 -9.73 -6.15 7.63
C THR A 149 -8.53 -5.52 6.94
N PRO A 150 -8.69 -4.36 6.26
CA PRO A 150 -7.59 -3.73 5.52
C PRO A 150 -6.44 -3.27 6.43
N GLY A 151 -6.70 -3.01 7.72
CA GLY A 151 -5.68 -2.59 8.68
C GLY A 151 -4.58 -3.61 8.95
N CYS A 152 -4.76 -4.87 8.53
CA CYS A 152 -3.74 -5.92 8.63
C CYS A 152 -3.42 -6.58 7.29
N VAL A 153 -3.51 -5.81 6.19
CA VAL A 153 -3.09 -6.23 4.85
C VAL A 153 -1.92 -5.36 4.40
N PHE A 154 -0.75 -5.96 4.21
CA PHE A 154 0.50 -5.28 3.88
C PHE A 154 1.03 -5.72 2.52
N TRP A 155 1.47 -4.75 1.74
CA TRP A 155 2.10 -4.95 0.44
C TRP A 155 3.52 -4.41 0.48
N GLN A 156 4.49 -5.31 0.64
CA GLN A 156 5.91 -4.99 0.57
C GLN A 156 6.38 -5.22 -0.87
N VAL A 157 6.67 -4.13 -1.58
CA VAL A 157 7.01 -4.13 -3.01
C VAL A 157 8.45 -3.67 -3.17
N GLY A 158 9.28 -4.49 -3.83
CA GLY A 158 10.72 -4.26 -3.95
C GLY A 158 11.12 -3.14 -4.91
N SER A 159 10.22 -2.74 -5.82
CA SER A 159 10.44 -1.63 -6.74
C SER A 159 9.26 -0.65 -6.80
N SER A 160 8.32 -0.85 -7.74
CA SER A 160 7.19 0.04 -7.97
C SER A 160 5.86 -0.71 -7.96
N ALA A 161 4.82 -0.03 -7.50
CA ALA A 161 3.44 -0.48 -7.64
C ALA A 161 2.71 0.42 -8.65
N THR A 162 2.15 -0.20 -9.69
CA THR A 162 1.30 0.47 -10.68
C THR A 162 -0.10 -0.07 -10.56
N LEU A 163 -1.00 0.73 -9.99
CA LEU A 163 -2.42 0.41 -9.96
C LEU A 163 -3.04 0.88 -11.26
N GLY A 164 -3.69 -0.03 -11.99
CA GLY A 164 -4.41 0.30 -13.21
C GLY A 164 -5.36 1.46 -12.98
N SER A 165 -5.47 2.37 -13.96
CA SER A 165 -6.36 3.53 -13.88
C SER A 165 -7.79 3.09 -13.57
N GLN A 166 -8.57 3.98 -12.94
CA GLN A 166 -10.02 3.84 -12.73
C GLN A 166 -10.79 4.67 -13.75
#